data_AF-A0A1H3GJF7-F1
#
_entry.id   AF-A0A1H3GJF7-F1
#
_cell.length_a   1.000
_cell.length_b   1.000
_cell.length_c   1.000
_cell.angle_alpha   90.00
_cell.angle_beta   90.00
_cell.angle_gamma   90.00
#
_symmetry.space_group_name_H-M   'P 1'
#
loop_
_entity.id
_entity.type
_entity.pdbx_description
1 polymer ?
#
loop_
_entity_poly.entity_id
_entity_poly.type
_entity_poly.pdbx_seq_one_letter_code
_entity_poly.pdbx_strand_id
1 'polypeptide(L)'
;MAHAWARGSAGVADTDALEQALDDAVGLHYERSASRDVAYGLRKIIDIAVRALSPGINDPTTAVHALSHASALLGELAVRPAEDRRIRDEDGAVRVVLPGWELAALVELVVEEPLQFAE
;
A
#
# COMPACT_ATOMS: atom_id res chain seq x y z
N MET A 1 -1.80 14.39 12.28
CA MET A 1 -2.74 14.88 13.31
C MET A 1 -4.10 14.27 12.98
N ALA A 2 -4.76 13.61 13.93
CA ALA A 2 -6.08 13.03 13.74
C ALA A 2 -7.15 13.91 14.42
N HIS A 3 -8.37 13.87 13.91
CA HIS A 3 -9.49 14.64 14.45
C HIS A 3 -10.66 13.71 14.75
N ALA A 4 -11.31 13.90 15.89
CA ALA A 4 -12.49 13.14 16.32
C ALA A 4 -13.65 14.09 16.61
N TRP A 5 -14.87 13.66 16.31
CA TRP A 5 -16.09 14.39 16.59
C TRP A 5 -17.19 13.41 17.00
N ALA A 6 -18.09 13.85 17.89
CA ALA A 6 -19.24 13.03 18.26
C ALA A 6 -20.19 12.89 17.06
N ARG A 7 -20.83 11.73 16.92
CA ARG A 7 -21.87 11.52 15.89
C ARG A 7 -23.14 12.26 16.30
N GLY A 8 -23.34 13.47 15.76
CA GLY A 8 -24.49 14.33 16.05
C GLY A 8 -24.06 15.78 16.34
N SER A 9 -25.02 16.70 16.46
CA SER A 9 -24.76 18.15 16.51
C SER A 9 -24.39 18.72 17.88
N ALA A 10 -24.17 17.92 18.94
CA ALA A 10 -24.16 18.47 20.30
C ALA A 10 -23.31 17.70 21.34
N GLY A 11 -22.13 17.18 20.98
CA GLY A 11 -21.28 16.48 21.95
C GLY A 11 -19.78 16.64 21.73
N VAL A 12 -19.02 16.62 22.82
CA VAL A 12 -17.57 16.38 22.80
C VAL A 12 -17.35 14.90 22.52
N ALA A 13 -16.40 14.56 21.65
CA ALA A 13 -16.04 13.16 21.42
C ALA A 13 -15.41 12.57 22.69
N ASP A 14 -15.89 11.41 23.13
CA ASP A 14 -15.23 10.63 24.17
C ASP A 14 -13.96 10.02 23.58
N THR A 15 -12.83 10.68 23.85
CA THR A 15 -11.53 10.28 23.29
C THR A 15 -10.98 9.03 23.95
N ASP A 16 -11.29 8.79 25.22
CA ASP A 16 -10.77 7.64 25.97
C ASP A 16 -11.46 6.36 25.48
N ALA A 17 -12.78 6.41 25.29
CA ALA A 17 -13.52 5.31 24.68
C ALA A 17 -13.10 5.05 23.22
N LEU A 18 -12.77 6.11 22.47
CA LEU A 18 -12.26 5.99 21.10
C LEU A 18 -10.86 5.35 21.07
N GLU A 19 -9.96 5.74 21.98
CA GLU A 19 -8.61 5.18 22.09
C GLU A 19 -8.68 3.68 22.38
N GLN A 20 -9.47 3.28 23.38
CA GLN A 20 -9.66 1.86 23.71
C GLN A 20 -10.22 1.06 22.52
N ALA A 21 -11.20 1.61 21.81
CA ALA A 21 -11.76 0.95 20.63
C ALA A 21 -10.75 0.85 19.47
N LEU A 22 -9.85 1.82 19.31
CA LEU A 22 -8.80 1.78 18.30
C LEU A 22 -7.74 0.73 18.64
N ASP A 23 -7.33 0.63 19.91
CA ASP A 23 -6.37 -0.37 20.36
C ASP A 23 -6.89 -1.80 20.12
N ASP A 24 -8.19 -2.04 20.32
CA ASP A 24 -8.81 -3.34 20.09
C ASP A 24 -9.00 -3.66 18.60
N ALA A 25 -9.25 -2.64 17.77
CA ALA A 25 -9.60 -2.82 16.36
C ALA A 25 -8.42 -2.70 15.38
N VAL A 26 -7.33 -2.03 15.78
CA VAL A 26 -6.19 -1.71 14.91
C VAL A 26 -4.95 -2.44 15.38
N GLY A 27 -4.61 -3.53 14.68
CA GLY A 27 -3.34 -4.23 14.87
C GLY A 27 -2.19 -3.54 14.13
N LEU A 28 -1.20 -3.05 14.88
CA LEU A 28 0.07 -2.61 14.33
C LEU A 28 1.06 -3.77 14.25
N HIS A 29 1.78 -3.86 13.15
CA HIS A 29 2.81 -4.87 12.94
C HIS A 29 4.16 -4.21 12.68
N TYR A 30 5.24 -4.91 13.02
CA TYR A 30 6.61 -4.41 12.87
C TYR A 30 6.97 -4.12 11.41
N GLU A 31 6.46 -4.93 10.48
CA GLU A 31 6.71 -4.78 9.05
C GLU A 31 5.42 -4.80 8.24
N ARG A 32 5.49 -4.20 7.04
CA ARG A 32 4.44 -4.33 6.04
C ARG A 32 4.36 -5.78 5.56
N SER A 33 3.15 -6.21 5.21
CA SER A 33 2.92 -7.55 4.67
C SER A 33 2.43 -7.48 3.22
N ALA A 34 3.09 -8.22 2.32
CA ALA A 34 2.71 -8.25 0.90
C ALA A 34 1.29 -8.81 0.67
N SER A 35 0.76 -9.62 1.60
CA SER A 35 -0.63 -10.11 1.53
C SER A 35 -1.66 -9.02 1.84
N ARG A 36 -1.24 -7.90 2.44
CA ARG A 36 -2.09 -6.77 2.84
C ARG A 36 -1.76 -5.48 2.09
N ASP A 37 -0.59 -5.39 1.47
CA ASP A 37 -0.11 -4.24 0.72
C ASP A 37 0.58 -4.71 -0.57
N VAL A 38 -0.13 -4.61 -1.69
CA VAL A 38 0.41 -5.05 -3.00
C VAL A 38 1.55 -4.14 -3.47
N ALA A 39 1.51 -2.84 -3.13
CA ALA A 39 2.59 -1.91 -3.45
C ALA A 39 3.88 -2.32 -2.73
N TYR A 40 3.78 -2.83 -1.50
CA TYR A 40 4.94 -3.40 -0.80
C TYR A 40 5.48 -4.67 -1.48
N GLY A 41 4.61 -5.52 -2.03
CA GLY A 41 5.03 -6.66 -2.84
C GLY A 41 5.84 -6.24 -4.08
N LEU A 42 5.31 -5.26 -4.84
CA LEU A 42 6.01 -4.68 -5.99
C LEU A 42 7.35 -4.06 -5.60
N ARG A 43 7.38 -3.31 -4.49
CA ARG A 43 8.61 -2.72 -3.93
C ARG A 43 9.70 -3.77 -3.74
N LYS A 44 9.38 -4.91 -3.12
CA LYS A 44 10.36 -5.97 -2.90
C LYS A 44 10.93 -6.54 -4.19
N ILE A 45 10.12 -6.65 -5.25
CA ILE A 45 10.58 -7.10 -6.56
C ILE A 45 11.49 -6.05 -7.20
N ILE A 46 11.16 -4.77 -7.09
CA ILE A 46 11.97 -3.67 -7.60
C ILE A 46 13.31 -3.56 -6.86
N ASP A 47 13.33 -3.73 -5.54
CA ASP A 47 14.57 -3.76 -4.75
C ASP A 47 15.53 -4.87 -5.23
N ILE A 48 14.99 -6.03 -5.65
CA ILE A 48 15.77 -7.12 -6.26
C ILE A 48 16.32 -6.70 -7.62
N ALA A 49 15.49 -6.09 -8.47
CA ALA A 49 15.91 -5.60 -9.79
C ALA A 49 17.04 -4.56 -9.68
N VAL A 50 16.87 -3.56 -8.81
CA VAL A 50 17.87 -2.52 -8.54
C VAL A 50 19.18 -3.13 -8.06
N ARG A 51 19.11 -4.06 -7.09
CA ARG A 51 20.32 -4.74 -6.59
C ARG A 51 21.01 -5.56 -7.68
N ALA A 52 20.25 -6.26 -8.51
CA ALA A 52 20.80 -7.04 -9.61
C ALA A 52 21.47 -6.16 -10.68
N LEU A 53 20.93 -4.98 -10.95
CA LEU A 53 21.50 -4.01 -11.90
C LEU A 53 22.75 -3.28 -11.37
N SER A 54 22.93 -3.21 -10.05
CA SER A 54 24.06 -2.47 -9.45
C SER A 54 25.43 -2.96 -9.97
N PRO A 55 26.43 -2.07 -10.12
CA PRO A 55 27.76 -2.39 -10.67
C PRO A 55 28.49 -3.51 -9.96
N GLY A 56 28.24 -3.68 -8.66
CA GLY A 56 28.88 -4.71 -7.85
C GLY A 56 28.35 -6.11 -8.11
N ILE A 57 27.13 -6.23 -8.64
CA ILE A 57 26.48 -7.51 -8.95
C ILE A 57 26.41 -7.72 -10.47
N ASN A 58 25.82 -6.77 -11.19
CA ASN A 58 25.62 -6.79 -12.64
C ASN A 58 25.08 -8.16 -13.13
N ASP A 59 23.95 -8.58 -12.55
CA ASP A 59 23.22 -9.80 -12.91
C ASP A 59 22.00 -9.45 -13.78
N PRO A 60 22.17 -9.35 -15.12
CA PRO A 60 21.09 -8.98 -16.01
C PRO A 60 19.98 -10.04 -16.07
N THR A 61 20.27 -11.31 -15.79
CA THR A 61 19.24 -12.37 -15.82
C THR A 61 18.26 -12.15 -14.68
N THR A 62 18.76 -11.94 -13.47
CA THR A 62 17.90 -11.65 -12.31
C THR A 62 17.14 -10.35 -12.50
N ALA A 63 17.79 -9.30 -13.02
CA ALA A 63 17.12 -8.03 -13.30
C ALA A 63 15.96 -8.17 -14.29
N VAL A 64 16.17 -8.86 -15.41
CA VAL A 64 15.14 -9.11 -16.43
C VAL A 64 13.98 -9.90 -15.83
N HIS A 65 14.26 -10.94 -15.04
CA HIS A 65 13.21 -11.75 -14.42
C HIS A 65 12.39 -10.94 -13.41
N ALA A 66 13.04 -10.15 -12.55
CA ALA A 66 12.38 -9.30 -11.57
C ALA A 66 11.48 -8.25 -12.25
N LEU A 67 12.01 -7.53 -13.25
CA LEU A 67 11.24 -6.53 -14.00
C LEU A 67 10.08 -7.15 -14.78
N SER A 68 10.25 -8.36 -15.34
CA SER A 68 9.18 -9.09 -16.02
C SER A 68 8.03 -9.44 -15.06
N HIS A 69 8.35 -9.94 -13.86
CA HIS A 69 7.35 -10.21 -12.83
C HIS A 69 6.65 -8.94 -12.34
N ALA A 70 7.40 -7.87 -12.09
CA ALA A 70 6.81 -6.58 -11.70
C ALA A 70 5.88 -6.03 -12.79
N SER A 71 6.27 -6.13 -14.05
CA SER A 71 5.47 -5.69 -15.20
C SER A 71 4.17 -6.48 -15.34
N ALA A 72 4.22 -7.81 -15.16
CA ALA A 72 3.03 -8.66 -15.18
C ALA A 72 2.04 -8.28 -14.07
N LEU A 73 2.53 -8.10 -12.84
CA LEU A 73 1.72 -7.69 -11.69
C LEU A 73 1.13 -6.29 -11.88
N LEU A 74 1.92 -5.34 -12.39
CA LEU A 74 1.43 -4.00 -12.71
C LEU A 74 0.32 -4.04 -13.76
N GLY A 75 0.45 -4.87 -14.80
CA GLY A 75 -0.58 -5.09 -15.81
C GLY A 75 -1.88 -5.64 -15.21
N GLU A 76 -1.79 -6.60 -14.29
CA GLU A 76 -2.95 -7.11 -13.57
C GLU A 76 -3.61 -6.07 -12.66
N LEU A 77 -2.84 -5.17 -12.05
CA LEU A 77 -3.35 -4.12 -11.18
C LEU A 77 -3.97 -2.96 -11.97
N ALA A 78 -3.42 -2.63 -13.14
CA ALA A 78 -3.90 -1.52 -13.98
C ALA A 78 -5.34 -1.70 -14.48
N VAL A 79 -5.81 -2.94 -14.58
CA VAL A 79 -7.18 -3.26 -15.01
C VAL A 79 -8.15 -3.44 -13.85
N ARG A 80 -7.67 -3.36 -12.61
CA ARG A 80 -8.54 -3.44 -11.43
C ARG A 80 -9.03 -2.03 -11.05
N PRO A 81 -10.29 -1.91 -10.61
CA PRO A 81 -10.78 -0.64 -10.08
C PRO A 81 -9.92 -0.23 -8.88
N ALA A 82 -9.24 0.91 -8.98
CA ALA A 82 -8.58 1.59 -7.89
C ALA A 82 -9.64 2.30 -7.02
N GLU A 83 -10.49 1.49 -6.40
CA GLU A 83 -11.58 2.00 -5.56
C GLU A 83 -11.18 2.01 -4.10
N ASP A 84 -11.56 3.08 -3.42
CA ASP A 84 -11.50 3.14 -1.97
C ASP A 84 -12.29 1.97 -1.36
N ARG A 85 -11.63 1.22 -0.49
CA ARG A 85 -12.28 0.14 0.22
C ARG A 85 -13.14 0.73 1.34
N ARG A 86 -14.46 0.58 1.19
CA ARG A 86 -15.46 1.07 2.16
C ARG A 86 -15.93 -0.06 3.06
N ILE A 87 -15.64 0.05 4.36
CA ILE A 87 -16.13 -0.88 5.39
C ILE A 87 -17.40 -0.31 6.00
N ARG A 88 -18.45 -1.12 6.03
CA ARG A 88 -19.77 -0.77 6.55
C ARG A 88 -20.05 -1.48 7.87
N ASP A 89 -20.87 -0.88 8.71
CA ASP A 89 -21.44 -1.54 9.89
C ASP A 89 -22.63 -2.45 9.51
N GLU A 90 -23.26 -3.02 10.54
CA GLU A 90 -24.42 -3.91 10.41
C GLU A 90 -25.66 -3.21 9.81
N ASP A 91 -25.77 -1.89 9.99
CA ASP A 91 -26.84 -1.06 9.41
C ASP A 91 -26.53 -0.61 7.97
N GLY A 92 -25.37 -0.99 7.42
CA GLY A 92 -24.92 -0.63 6.08
C GLY A 92 -24.31 0.77 5.95
N ALA A 93 -24.12 1.50 7.04
CA ALA A 93 -23.48 2.80 7.04
C ALA A 93 -21.96 2.66 6.88
N VAL A 94 -21.34 3.44 6.00
CA VAL A 94 -19.88 3.45 5.81
C VAL A 94 -19.22 4.02 7.07
N ARG A 95 -18.32 3.24 7.69
CA ARG A 95 -17.58 3.61 8.91
C ARG A 95 -16.09 3.83 8.68
N VAL A 96 -15.50 3.07 7.74
CA VAL A 96 -14.09 3.21 7.39
C VAL A 96 -13.97 3.32 5.87
N VAL A 97 -13.20 4.29 5.42
CA VAL A 97 -12.78 4.42 4.02
C VAL A 97 -11.27 4.24 4.01
N LEU A 98 -10.80 3.17 3.41
CA LEU A 98 -9.38 2.92 3.18
C LEU A 98 -9.07 3.34 1.76
N PRO A 99 -8.20 4.35 1.55
CA PRO A 99 -7.85 4.78 0.20
C PRO A 99 -7.22 3.62 -0.58
N GLY A 100 -7.63 3.49 -1.83
CA GLY A 100 -6.99 2.56 -2.77
C GLY A 100 -5.57 3.01 -3.13
N TRP A 101 -4.83 2.14 -3.81
CA TRP A 101 -3.57 2.57 -4.45
C TRP A 101 -3.88 3.36 -5.72
N GLU A 102 -3.09 4.39 -5.97
CA GLU A 102 -3.13 5.13 -7.23
C GLU A 102 -2.28 4.41 -8.28
N LEU A 103 -2.84 4.17 -9.46
CA LEU A 103 -2.10 3.52 -10.56
C LEU A 103 -0.81 4.28 -10.90
N ALA A 104 -0.87 5.62 -10.88
CA ALA A 104 0.30 6.46 -11.13
C ALA A 104 1.46 6.16 -10.15
N ALA A 105 1.16 5.99 -8.86
CA ALA A 105 2.17 5.67 -7.85
C ALA A 105 2.76 4.26 -8.06
N LEU A 106 1.96 3.30 -8.55
CA LEU A 106 2.46 1.96 -8.89
C LEU A 106 3.36 1.98 -10.12
N VAL A 107 3.04 2.81 -11.11
CA VAL A 107 3.88 3.01 -12.31
C VAL A 107 5.21 3.65 -11.93
N GLU A 108 5.19 4.71 -11.13
CA GLU A 108 6.40 5.38 -10.64
C GLU A 108 7.32 4.38 -9.91
N LEU A 109 6.76 3.60 -8.98
CA LEU A 109 7.46 2.54 -8.26
C LEU A 109 8.14 1.52 -9.20
N VAL A 110 7.41 1.02 -10.20
CA VAL A 110 7.87 -0.09 -11.05
C VAL A 110 8.80 0.36 -12.16
N VAL A 111 8.66 1.61 -12.63
CA VAL A 111 9.34 2.10 -13.84
C VAL A 111 10.42 3.11 -13.49
N GLU A 112 10.13 4.12 -12.67
CA GLU A 112 11.05 5.24 -12.45
C GLU A 112 12.18 4.89 -11.48
N GLU A 113 11.89 4.11 -10.45
CA GLU A 113 12.92 3.76 -9.47
C GLU A 113 14.05 2.89 -10.02
N PRO A 114 13.82 1.83 -10.81
CA PRO A 114 14.89 1.13 -11.48
C PRO A 114 15.76 2.05 -12.35
N LEU A 115 15.17 3.07 -12.99
CA LEU A 115 15.92 4.01 -13.81
C LEU A 115 16.80 4.96 -12.99
N GLN A 116 16.36 5.32 -11.78
CA GLN A 116 17.08 6.26 -10.91
C GLN A 116 18.16 5.60 -10.03
N PHE A 117 17.98 4.32 -9.67
CA PHE A 117 18.83 3.66 -8.66
C PHE A 117 19.67 2.50 -9.20
N ALA A 118 19.61 2.19 -10.50
CA ALA A 118 20.44 1.18 -11.15
C ALA A 118 21.87 1.65 -11.53
N GLU A 119 22.37 2.71 -10.89
CA GLU A 119 23.74 3.23 -11.11
C GLU A 119 24.83 2.30 -10.62
#